data_AF-S4NSX3-F1
#
_entry.id   AF-S4NSX3-F1
#
_cell.length_a   1.000
_cell.length_b   1.000
_cell.length_c   1.000
_cell.angle_alpha   90.00
_cell.angle_beta   90.00
_cell.angle_gamma   90.00
#
_symmetry.space_group_name_H-M   'P 1'
#
loop_
_entity.id
_entity.type
_entity.pdbx_description
1 polymer ?
#
loop_
_entity_poly.entity_id
_entity_poly.type
_entity_poly.pdbx_seq_one_letter_code
_entity_poly.pdbx_strand_id
1 'polypeptide(L)'
;DIVRFLQALPNYRAAVDHSHYTDKELKQAYEREAEILGTSLGDGEVSKREIVADINTLVDLALLCESMDWLSTNIKTIPAIVSAPSGFGAGLKLNEKFHAYIASAARNFESIAHKCLLFLHLEMRIECFHYLGQEEKVEGSESSEQSGGAGGASRLAHRLLAFHEHASALLADSALAYIMSGVGEMMSAAVVWRWQSAAGAGAGAEARLAAL
;
A
#
# COMPACT_ATOMS: atom_id res chain seq x y z
N ASP A 1 12.67 6.42 8.44
CA ASP A 1 11.20 6.42 8.48
C ASP A 1 10.71 6.03 7.09
N ILE A 2 10.09 4.86 6.99
CA ILE A 2 9.63 4.25 5.74
C ILE A 2 8.53 5.07 5.06
N VAL A 3 7.66 5.71 5.86
CA VAL A 3 6.57 6.55 5.35
C VAL A 3 7.13 7.72 4.57
N ARG A 4 8.10 8.43 5.16
CA ARG A 4 8.73 9.58 4.53
C ARG A 4 9.49 9.21 3.25
N PHE A 5 10.04 8.00 3.18
CA PHE A 5 10.70 7.49 1.99
C PHE A 5 9.69 7.25 0.86
N LEU A 6 8.63 6.50 1.14
CA LEU A 6 7.58 6.20 0.15
C LEU A 6 6.93 7.47 -0.39
N GLN A 7 6.70 8.45 0.49
CA GLN A 7 6.15 9.76 0.10
C GLN A 7 7.09 10.59 -0.79
N ALA A 8 8.39 10.30 -0.77
CA ALA A 8 9.37 10.99 -1.61
C ALA A 8 9.51 10.36 -3.00
N LEU A 9 8.96 9.16 -3.23
CA LEU A 9 9.09 8.46 -4.49
C LEU A 9 8.19 9.06 -5.60
N PRO A 10 8.62 9.00 -6.87
CA PRO A 10 7.83 9.44 -8.02
C PRO A 10 6.42 8.84 -8.10
N ASN A 11 6.26 7.55 -7.78
CA ASN A 11 4.95 6.88 -7.83
C ASN A 11 3.95 7.45 -6.82
N TYR A 12 4.37 7.79 -5.60
CA TYR A 12 3.49 8.44 -4.62
C TYR A 12 3.11 9.86 -5.07
N ARG A 13 4.08 10.63 -5.57
CA ARG A 13 3.84 11.99 -6.06
C ARG A 13 2.95 12.02 -7.30
N ALA A 14 3.03 11.01 -8.16
CA ALA A 14 2.11 10.84 -9.28
C ALA A 14 0.66 10.66 -8.79
N ALA A 15 0.48 9.96 -7.66
CA ALA A 15 -0.84 9.66 -7.11
C ALA A 15 -1.49 10.86 -6.41
N VAL A 16 -0.71 11.56 -5.59
CA VAL A 16 -1.19 12.62 -4.68
C VAL A 16 -1.05 14.01 -5.28
N ASP A 17 0.08 14.31 -5.92
CA ASP A 17 0.34 15.63 -6.48
C ASP A 17 -0.03 15.70 -7.98
N HIS A 18 -0.57 14.61 -8.55
CA HIS A 18 -0.83 14.45 -9.98
C HIS A 18 0.36 14.83 -10.87
N SER A 19 1.57 14.57 -10.37
CA SER A 19 2.82 14.89 -11.08
C SER A 19 3.07 13.89 -12.21
N HIS A 20 3.49 14.39 -13.38
CA HIS A 20 3.83 13.55 -14.52
C HIS A 20 5.27 13.03 -14.42
N TYR A 21 5.42 11.71 -14.52
CA TYR A 21 6.70 11.02 -14.56
C TYR A 21 6.75 10.08 -15.76
N THR A 22 7.95 9.80 -16.25
CA THR A 22 8.15 8.80 -17.31
C THR A 22 8.06 7.38 -16.76
N ASP A 23 7.67 6.43 -17.60
CA ASP A 23 7.62 5.00 -17.22
C ASP A 23 8.95 4.49 -16.66
N LYS A 24 10.07 5.02 -17.17
CA LYS A 24 11.41 4.68 -16.69
C LYS A 24 11.64 5.17 -15.25
N GLU A 25 11.20 6.39 -14.92
CA GLU A 25 11.31 6.92 -13.55
C GLU A 25 10.42 6.17 -12.58
N LEU A 26 9.20 5.81 -13.00
CA LEU A 26 8.28 5.00 -12.21
C LEU A 26 8.84 3.60 -11.96
N LYS A 27 9.38 2.95 -12.99
CA LYS A 27 10.04 1.63 -12.84
C LYS A 27 11.19 1.68 -11.85
N GLN A 28 12.06 2.68 -11.94
CA GLN A 28 13.15 2.86 -10.98
C GLN A 28 12.65 3.14 -9.56
N ALA A 29 11.49 3.78 -9.40
CA ALA A 29 10.86 3.97 -8.11
C ALA A 29 10.39 2.64 -7.51
N TYR A 30 9.73 1.79 -8.32
CA TYR A 30 9.27 0.46 -7.88
C TYR A 30 10.44 -0.46 -7.51
N GLU A 31 11.54 -0.45 -8.28
CA GLU A 31 12.75 -1.20 -7.97
C GLU A 31 13.36 -0.77 -6.62
N ARG A 32 13.46 0.55 -6.37
CA ARG A 32 13.95 1.09 -5.09
C ARG A 32 13.02 0.78 -3.92
N GLU A 33 11.72 0.87 -4.14
CA GLU A 33 10.70 0.52 -3.15
C GLU A 33 10.87 -0.95 -2.71
N ALA A 34 11.01 -1.86 -3.67
CA ALA A 34 11.19 -3.28 -3.44
C ALA A 34 12.45 -3.62 -2.65
N GLU A 35 13.58 -2.98 -2.99
CA GLU A 35 14.84 -3.11 -2.23
C GLU A 35 14.68 -2.68 -0.77
N ILE A 36 14.02 -1.55 -0.53
CA ILE A 36 13.86 -0.99 0.81
C ILE A 36 12.88 -1.79 1.66
N LEU A 37 11.78 -2.27 1.08
CA LEU A 37 10.85 -3.15 1.80
C LEU A 37 11.52 -4.48 2.15
N GLY A 38 12.25 -5.08 1.21
CA GLY A 38 13.00 -6.31 1.47
C GLY A 38 14.02 -6.15 2.60
N THR A 39 14.78 -5.05 2.62
CA THR A 39 15.73 -4.77 3.70
C THR A 39 15.05 -4.42 5.03
N SER A 40 13.91 -3.73 4.99
CA SER A 40 13.16 -3.33 6.20
C SER A 40 12.49 -4.52 6.91
N LEU A 41 12.07 -5.54 6.16
CA LEU A 41 11.52 -6.78 6.70
C LEU A 41 12.60 -7.70 7.29
N GLY A 42 13.89 -7.47 6.97
CA GLY A 42 15.02 -8.22 7.48
C GLY A 42 15.05 -9.67 6.98
N ASP A 43 15.51 -10.60 7.84
CA ASP A 43 15.49 -12.06 7.58
C ASP A 43 14.19 -12.74 8.07
N GLY A 44 13.21 -11.95 8.54
CA GLY A 44 12.00 -12.46 9.17
C GLY A 44 10.95 -12.91 8.16
N GLU A 45 10.46 -14.15 8.30
CA GLU A 45 9.27 -14.61 7.57
C GLU A 45 8.07 -13.73 7.97
N VAL A 46 7.46 -13.03 7.01
CA VAL A 46 6.21 -12.30 7.23
C VAL A 46 5.13 -13.31 7.60
N SER A 47 4.64 -13.23 8.83
CA SER A 47 3.63 -14.14 9.34
C SER A 47 2.21 -13.72 8.92
N LYS A 48 1.26 -14.66 8.96
CA LYS A 48 -0.15 -14.36 8.66
C LYS A 48 -0.76 -13.30 9.60
N ARG A 49 -0.18 -13.10 10.79
CA ARG A 49 -0.66 -12.12 11.77
C ARG A 49 -0.24 -10.68 11.41
N GLU A 50 0.73 -10.54 10.52
CA GLU A 50 1.28 -9.26 10.07
C GLU A 50 0.61 -8.77 8.79
N ILE A 51 -0.27 -9.57 8.20
CA ILE A 51 -1.10 -9.19 7.04
C ILE A 51 -2.57 -9.03 7.45
N VAL A 52 -3.27 -8.16 6.74
CA VAL A 52 -4.70 -7.97 6.83
C VAL A 52 -5.39 -9.07 6.01
N ALA A 53 -5.67 -10.20 6.68
CA ALA A 53 -6.23 -11.38 6.03
C ALA A 53 -7.68 -11.20 5.52
N ASP A 54 -8.44 -10.21 5.98
CA ASP A 54 -9.81 -9.98 5.53
C ASP A 54 -9.87 -8.92 4.43
N ILE A 55 -10.46 -9.29 3.30
CA ILE A 55 -10.60 -8.40 2.14
C ILE A 55 -11.55 -7.23 2.44
N ASN A 56 -12.60 -7.45 3.24
CA ASN A 56 -13.58 -6.41 3.55
C ASN A 56 -12.91 -5.27 4.34
N THR A 57 -11.99 -5.61 5.24
CA THR A 57 -11.19 -4.61 5.95
C THR A 57 -10.37 -3.73 4.99
N LEU A 58 -9.81 -4.30 3.92
CA LEU A 58 -9.09 -3.53 2.90
C LEU A 58 -10.03 -2.67 2.04
N VAL A 59 -11.22 -3.20 1.73
CA VAL A 59 -12.27 -2.46 1.02
C VAL A 59 -12.79 -1.29 1.85
N ASP A 60 -12.99 -1.48 3.15
CA ASP A 60 -13.39 -0.43 4.09
C ASP A 60 -12.32 0.67 4.19
N LEU A 61 -11.03 0.29 4.19
CA LEU A 61 -9.92 1.23 4.13
C LEU A 61 -9.86 2.00 2.79
N ALA A 62 -10.18 1.34 1.67
CA ALA A 62 -10.26 1.99 0.37
C ALA A 62 -11.43 3.00 0.32
N LEU A 63 -12.59 2.63 0.85
CA LEU A 63 -13.73 3.53 1.01
C LEU A 63 -13.40 4.71 1.93
N LEU A 64 -12.69 4.46 3.04
CA LEU A 64 -12.24 5.52 3.94
C LEU A 64 -11.24 6.45 3.24
N CYS A 65 -10.32 5.90 2.44
CA CYS A 65 -9.37 6.68 1.66
C CYS A 65 -10.10 7.68 0.74
N GLU A 66 -11.00 7.18 -0.11
CA GLU A 66 -11.72 8.01 -1.08
C GLU A 66 -12.66 9.01 -0.40
N SER A 67 -13.42 8.56 0.61
CA SER A 67 -14.40 9.43 1.29
C SER A 67 -13.74 10.58 2.06
N MET A 68 -12.55 10.37 2.63
CA MET A 68 -11.81 11.43 3.33
C MET A 68 -11.17 12.43 2.36
N ASP A 69 -10.69 11.97 1.20
CA ASP A 69 -10.20 12.85 0.14
C ASP A 69 -11.35 13.73 -0.40
N TRP A 70 -12.46 13.09 -0.76
CA TRP A 70 -13.67 13.79 -1.19
C TRP A 70 -14.14 14.81 -0.15
N LEU A 71 -14.22 14.41 1.12
CA LEU A 71 -14.66 15.30 2.21
C LEU A 71 -13.70 16.48 2.38
N SER A 72 -12.38 16.26 2.32
CA SER A 72 -11.37 17.32 2.39
C SER A 72 -11.57 18.34 1.27
N THR A 73 -11.71 17.87 0.03
CA THR A 73 -11.96 18.70 -1.14
C THR A 73 -13.22 19.52 -0.99
N ASN A 74 -14.32 18.92 -0.54
CA ASN A 74 -15.58 19.64 -0.30
C ASN A 74 -15.47 20.68 0.82
N ILE A 75 -14.80 20.36 1.94
CA ILE A 75 -14.60 21.32 3.04
C ILE A 75 -13.79 22.53 2.58
N LYS A 76 -12.78 22.33 1.73
CA LYS A 76 -11.98 23.43 1.14
C LYS A 76 -12.84 24.40 0.33
N THR A 77 -14.00 23.98 -0.20
CA THR A 77 -14.92 24.86 -0.96
C THR A 77 -15.86 25.70 -0.08
N ILE A 78 -16.10 25.31 1.18
CA ILE A 78 -17.07 25.97 2.07
C ILE A 78 -16.83 27.48 2.19
N PRO A 79 -15.59 27.99 2.37
CA PRO A 79 -15.37 29.42 2.46
C PRO A 79 -15.82 30.19 1.22
N ALA A 80 -15.60 29.62 0.03
CA ALA A 80 -16.01 30.23 -1.23
C ALA A 80 -17.53 30.24 -1.38
N ILE A 81 -18.19 29.12 -1.04
CA ILE A 81 -19.66 28.99 -1.09
C ILE A 81 -20.33 30.01 -0.14
N VAL A 82 -19.82 30.14 1.08
CA VAL A 82 -20.41 31.02 2.10
C VAL A 82 -20.15 32.50 1.81
N SER A 83 -19.01 32.81 1.19
CA SER A 83 -18.64 34.19 0.82
C SER A 83 -19.26 34.63 -0.52
N ALA A 84 -19.83 33.70 -1.30
CA ALA A 84 -20.45 34.02 -2.57
C ALA A 84 -21.73 34.85 -2.37
N PRO A 85 -21.93 35.93 -3.14
CA PRO A 85 -23.20 36.66 -3.12
C PRO A 85 -24.30 35.75 -3.66
N SER A 86 -25.36 35.56 -2.86
CA SER A 86 -26.54 34.81 -3.27
C SER A 86 -27.63 35.79 -3.75
N GLY A 87 -28.59 35.31 -4.55
CA GLY A 87 -29.71 36.13 -5.05
C GLY A 87 -30.58 36.79 -3.97
N PHE A 88 -30.32 36.52 -2.68
CA PHE A 88 -31.03 37.07 -1.53
C PHE A 88 -30.16 37.96 -0.62
N GLY A 89 -28.89 38.24 -0.95
CA GLY A 89 -28.06 39.16 -0.16
C GLY A 89 -26.55 39.03 -0.39
N ALA A 90 -25.80 39.99 0.18
CA ALA A 90 -24.34 39.95 0.18
C ALA A 90 -23.82 38.70 0.94
N GLY A 91 -22.78 38.06 0.39
CA GLY A 91 -22.16 36.87 1.00
C GLY A 91 -21.66 37.13 2.43
N LEU A 92 -21.60 36.07 3.24
CA LEU A 92 -21.18 36.17 4.63
C LEU A 92 -19.66 36.32 4.70
N LYS A 93 -19.19 37.39 5.36
CA LYS A 93 -17.76 37.57 5.63
C LYS A 93 -17.34 36.67 6.78
N LEU A 94 -16.65 35.57 6.46
CA LEU A 94 -16.12 34.66 7.46
C LEU A 94 -14.99 35.31 8.27
N ASN A 95 -14.97 35.04 9.57
CA ASN A 95 -13.84 35.41 10.44
C ASN A 95 -12.60 34.57 10.05
N GLU A 96 -11.43 35.20 10.05
CA GLU A 96 -10.14 34.57 9.78
C GLU A 96 -9.88 33.34 10.67
N LYS A 97 -10.30 33.38 11.94
CA LYS A 97 -10.24 32.20 12.84
C LYS A 97 -11.05 31.02 12.31
N PHE A 98 -12.27 31.29 11.84
CA PHE A 98 -13.15 30.24 11.30
C PHE A 98 -12.61 29.68 9.99
N HIS A 99 -12.04 30.54 9.14
CA HIS A 99 -11.34 30.12 7.93
C HIS A 99 -10.16 29.18 8.25
N ALA A 100 -9.37 29.51 9.27
CA ALA A 100 -8.27 28.67 9.74
C ALA A 100 -8.75 27.31 10.28
N TYR A 101 -9.87 27.26 11.01
CA TYR A 101 -10.46 26.00 11.48
C TYR A 101 -10.90 25.09 10.33
N ILE A 102 -11.58 25.65 9.31
CA ILE A 102 -11.98 24.90 8.10
C ILE A 102 -10.75 24.34 7.39
N ALA A 103 -9.73 25.18 7.17
CA ALA A 103 -8.51 24.75 6.50
C ALA A 103 -7.78 23.65 7.30
N SER A 104 -7.75 23.77 8.63
CA SER A 104 -7.16 22.73 9.49
C SER A 104 -7.96 21.43 9.46
N ALA A 105 -9.29 21.49 9.46
CA ALA A 105 -10.14 20.30 9.37
C ALA A 105 -9.93 19.58 8.03
N ALA A 106 -9.93 20.31 6.91
CA ALA A 106 -9.65 19.73 5.59
C ALA A 106 -8.29 19.03 5.54
N ARG A 107 -7.24 19.66 6.06
CA ARG A 107 -5.90 19.05 6.12
C ARG A 107 -5.86 17.76 6.95
N ASN A 108 -6.67 17.67 8.01
CA ASN A 108 -6.75 16.44 8.81
C ASN A 108 -7.38 15.30 8.01
N PHE A 109 -8.47 15.56 7.26
CA PHE A 109 -9.09 14.55 6.41
C PHE A 109 -8.18 14.11 5.26
N GLU A 110 -7.51 15.05 4.60
CA GLU A 110 -6.47 14.78 3.60
C GLU A 110 -5.33 13.92 4.17
N SER A 111 -4.89 14.22 5.39
CA SER A 111 -3.87 13.41 6.07
C SER A 111 -4.35 11.98 6.35
N ILE A 112 -5.63 11.78 6.68
CA ILE A 112 -6.21 10.45 6.88
C ILE A 112 -6.25 9.70 5.55
N ALA A 113 -6.74 10.34 4.47
CA ALA A 113 -6.77 9.76 3.13
C ALA A 113 -5.38 9.27 2.70
N HIS A 114 -4.35 10.11 2.82
CA HIS A 114 -2.97 9.75 2.47
C HIS A 114 -2.41 8.58 3.29
N LYS A 115 -2.79 8.48 4.58
CA LYS A 115 -2.38 7.34 5.42
C LYS A 115 -3.07 6.06 5.02
N CYS A 116 -4.36 6.10 4.69
CA CYS A 116 -5.10 4.95 4.16
C CYS A 116 -4.50 4.47 2.84
N LEU A 117 -4.22 5.40 1.91
CA LEU A 117 -3.59 5.11 0.63
C LEU A 117 -2.24 4.40 0.82
N LEU A 118 -1.39 4.93 1.69
CA LEU A 118 -0.08 4.36 1.97
C LEU A 118 -0.17 2.98 2.64
N PHE A 119 -1.13 2.80 3.54
CA PHE A 119 -1.38 1.53 4.21
C PHE A 119 -1.80 0.46 3.19
N LEU A 120 -2.76 0.76 2.32
CA LEU A 120 -3.22 -0.17 1.28
C LEU A 120 -2.09 -0.55 0.33
N HIS A 121 -1.31 0.43 -0.09
CA HIS A 121 -0.13 0.19 -0.93
C HIS A 121 0.87 -0.73 -0.23
N LEU A 122 1.24 -0.44 1.01
CA LEU A 122 2.15 -1.28 1.81
C LEU A 122 1.62 -2.70 2.01
N GLU A 123 0.34 -2.86 2.32
CA GLU A 123 -0.27 -4.16 2.53
C GLU A 123 -0.13 -5.05 1.29
N MET A 124 -0.41 -4.52 0.09
CA MET A 124 -0.26 -5.28 -1.16
C MET A 124 1.20 -5.71 -1.42
N ARG A 125 2.18 -4.92 -0.96
CA ARG A 125 3.60 -5.31 -1.03
C ARG A 125 3.94 -6.38 -0.01
N ILE A 126 3.48 -6.24 1.23
CA ILE A 126 3.75 -7.19 2.31
C ILE A 126 3.11 -8.55 1.99
N GLU A 127 1.92 -8.58 1.38
CA GLU A 127 1.29 -9.81 0.90
C GLU A 127 2.18 -10.55 -0.12
N CYS A 128 2.94 -9.84 -0.96
CA CYS A 128 3.89 -10.46 -1.88
C CYS A 128 4.98 -11.24 -1.12
N PHE A 129 5.58 -10.64 -0.09
CA PHE A 129 6.58 -11.31 0.74
C PHE A 129 5.99 -12.48 1.55
N HIS A 130 4.77 -12.32 2.07
CA HIS A 130 4.09 -13.37 2.82
C HIS A 130 3.82 -14.62 1.96
N TYR A 131 3.10 -14.47 0.85
CA TYR A 131 2.65 -15.61 0.07
C TYR A 131 3.77 -16.28 -0.74
N LEU A 132 4.74 -15.50 -1.25
CA LEU A 132 5.89 -16.04 -1.98
C LEU A 132 6.98 -16.58 -1.05
N GLY A 133 7.01 -16.14 0.21
CA GLY A 133 7.89 -16.68 1.25
C GLY A 133 7.51 -18.07 1.76
N GLN A 134 6.24 -18.49 1.63
CA GLN A 134 5.71 -19.71 2.27
C GLN A 134 5.74 -21.01 1.44
N GLU A 135 6.27 -21.02 0.22
CA GLU A 135 6.09 -22.18 -0.69
C GLU A 135 6.83 -23.46 -0.28
N GLU A 136 7.88 -23.42 0.55
CA GLU A 136 8.65 -24.63 0.92
C GLU A 136 8.02 -25.49 2.03
N LYS A 137 7.13 -24.92 2.85
CA LYS A 137 6.57 -25.67 4.00
C LYS A 137 5.63 -26.80 3.58
N VAL A 138 5.20 -26.80 2.32
CA VAL A 138 4.32 -27.83 1.74
C VAL A 138 5.14 -29.02 1.20
N GLU A 139 6.42 -28.84 0.88
CA GLU A 139 7.25 -29.91 0.30
C GLU A 139 7.88 -30.84 1.35
N GLY A 140 7.84 -30.48 2.65
CA GLY A 140 8.46 -31.24 3.74
C GLY A 140 7.53 -32.09 4.61
N SER A 141 6.22 -32.16 4.34
CA SER A 141 5.29 -32.99 5.11
C SER A 141 4.82 -34.18 4.28
N GLU A 142 5.59 -35.27 4.34
CA GLU A 142 5.14 -36.60 3.93
C GLU A 142 4.06 -37.11 4.91
N SER A 143 2.87 -36.53 4.90
CA SER A 143 1.66 -37.18 5.39
C SER A 143 0.42 -36.41 4.96
N SER A 144 -0.55 -37.17 4.44
CA SER A 144 -1.93 -36.76 4.12
C SER A 144 -2.13 -36.22 2.71
N GLU A 145 -2.28 -37.16 1.79
CA GLU A 145 -3.45 -37.27 0.90
C GLU A 145 -4.30 -36.00 0.70
N GLN A 146 -4.37 -35.54 -0.54
CA GLN A 146 -5.56 -34.91 -1.12
C GLN A 146 -5.98 -33.55 -0.55
N SER A 147 -5.20 -32.51 -0.86
CA SER A 147 -5.77 -31.19 -1.12
C SER A 147 -5.01 -30.55 -2.28
N GLY A 148 -5.69 -30.31 -3.41
CA GLY A 148 -5.18 -29.53 -4.52
C GLY A 148 -5.06 -28.04 -4.15
N GLY A 149 -4.30 -27.73 -3.10
CA GLY A 149 -4.11 -26.39 -2.59
C GLY A 149 -3.26 -25.58 -3.57
N ALA A 150 -3.86 -24.54 -4.16
CA ALA A 150 -3.17 -23.54 -4.96
C ALA A 150 -1.88 -23.06 -4.26
N GLY A 151 -0.75 -23.02 -4.98
CA GLY A 151 0.55 -22.55 -4.45
C GLY A 151 0.52 -21.11 -3.92
N GLY A 152 1.59 -20.68 -3.25
CA GLY A 152 1.70 -19.33 -2.67
C GLY A 152 1.44 -18.24 -3.71
N ALA A 153 2.06 -18.35 -4.88
CA ALA A 153 1.83 -17.45 -6.01
C ALA A 153 0.35 -17.42 -6.48
N SER A 154 -0.32 -18.57 -6.50
CA SER A 154 -1.73 -18.66 -6.91
C SER A 154 -2.66 -18.02 -5.88
N ARG A 155 -2.37 -18.18 -4.57
CA ARG A 155 -3.09 -17.49 -3.49
C ARG A 155 -2.89 -15.98 -3.56
N LEU A 156 -1.67 -15.51 -3.76
CA LEU A 156 -1.36 -14.10 -3.95
C LEU A 156 -2.12 -13.52 -5.15
N ALA A 157 -2.12 -14.23 -6.29
CA ALA A 157 -2.83 -13.78 -7.48
C ALA A 157 -4.35 -13.61 -7.22
N HIS A 158 -4.97 -14.57 -6.53
CA HIS A 158 -6.37 -14.46 -6.13
C HIS A 158 -6.62 -13.27 -5.20
N ARG A 159 -5.71 -13.02 -4.25
CA ARG A 159 -5.82 -11.90 -3.30
C ARG A 159 -5.75 -10.55 -4.00
N LEU A 160 -4.74 -10.36 -4.85
CA LEU A 160 -4.54 -9.14 -5.63
C LEU A 160 -5.73 -8.87 -6.56
N LEU A 161 -6.24 -9.92 -7.23
CA LEU A 161 -7.40 -9.81 -8.11
C LEU A 161 -8.66 -9.45 -7.31
N ALA A 162 -8.91 -10.14 -6.19
CA ALA A 162 -10.07 -9.86 -5.35
C ALA A 162 -10.03 -8.43 -4.80
N PHE A 163 -8.87 -7.93 -4.38
CA PHE A 163 -8.74 -6.53 -3.97
C PHE A 163 -9.03 -5.58 -5.13
N HIS A 164 -8.39 -5.80 -6.28
CA HIS A 164 -8.57 -4.95 -7.46
C HIS A 164 -10.04 -4.85 -7.90
N GLU A 165 -10.77 -5.96 -7.96
CA GLU A 165 -12.19 -6.00 -8.37
C GLU A 165 -13.09 -5.09 -7.52
N HIS A 166 -12.82 -5.00 -6.21
CA HIS A 166 -13.60 -4.15 -5.32
C HIS A 166 -13.07 -2.71 -5.32
N ALA A 167 -11.75 -2.55 -5.27
CA ALA A 167 -11.10 -1.25 -5.16
C ALA A 167 -11.27 -0.39 -6.42
N SER A 168 -11.34 -0.99 -7.62
CA SER A 168 -11.50 -0.26 -8.88
C SER A 168 -12.84 0.48 -8.99
N ALA A 169 -13.85 0.07 -8.23
CA ALA A 169 -15.14 0.76 -8.18
C ALA A 169 -15.18 1.89 -7.13
N LEU A 170 -14.18 1.95 -6.25
CA LEU A 170 -14.17 2.83 -5.08
C LEU A 170 -13.12 3.93 -5.17
N LEU A 171 -11.93 3.61 -5.68
CA LEU A 171 -10.78 4.51 -5.69
C LEU A 171 -10.65 5.25 -7.03
N ALA A 172 -10.14 6.48 -6.98
CA ALA A 172 -9.64 7.17 -8.17
C ALA A 172 -8.53 6.37 -8.89
N ASP A 173 -8.45 6.50 -10.22
CA ASP A 173 -7.48 5.78 -11.05
C ASP A 173 -6.03 5.99 -10.60
N SER A 174 -5.67 7.21 -10.16
CA SER A 174 -4.32 7.53 -9.67
C SER A 174 -3.98 6.81 -8.37
N ALA A 175 -4.96 6.66 -7.47
CA ALA A 175 -4.81 5.94 -6.21
C ALA A 175 -4.71 4.43 -6.44
N LEU A 176 -5.58 3.87 -7.28
CA LEU A 176 -5.54 2.46 -7.66
C LEU A 176 -4.22 2.12 -8.37
N ALA A 177 -3.77 2.97 -9.31
CA ALA A 177 -2.50 2.81 -9.99
C ALA A 177 -1.32 2.82 -9.01
N TYR A 178 -1.32 3.70 -8.01
CA TYR A 178 -0.28 3.71 -6.97
C TYR A 178 -0.25 2.41 -6.16
N ILE A 179 -1.42 1.86 -5.80
CA ILE A 179 -1.50 0.62 -5.03
C ILE A 179 -1.08 -0.58 -5.89
N MET A 180 -1.49 -0.66 -7.16
CA MET A 180 -1.36 -1.89 -7.97
C MET A 180 -0.15 -1.90 -8.92
N SER A 181 0.35 -0.75 -9.36
CA SER A 181 1.53 -0.69 -10.23
C SER A 181 2.79 -1.01 -9.42
N GLY A 182 3.79 -1.65 -10.03
CA GLY A 182 5.00 -2.05 -9.32
C GLY A 182 4.89 -3.38 -8.56
N VAL A 183 3.72 -4.02 -8.53
CA VAL A 183 3.55 -5.33 -7.89
C VAL A 183 4.41 -6.40 -8.56
N GLY A 184 4.62 -6.34 -9.88
CA GLY A 184 5.49 -7.29 -10.58
C GLY A 184 6.96 -7.19 -10.15
N GLU A 185 7.47 -5.97 -10.01
CA GLU A 185 8.79 -5.68 -9.44
C GLU A 185 8.87 -6.19 -7.99
N MET A 186 7.83 -5.97 -7.20
CA MET A 186 7.75 -6.46 -5.82
C MET A 186 7.77 -7.99 -5.74
N MET A 187 6.99 -8.68 -6.57
CA MET A 187 6.98 -10.15 -6.63
C MET A 187 8.35 -10.69 -7.01
N SER A 188 9.00 -10.07 -7.99
CA SER A 188 10.36 -10.45 -8.42
C SER A 188 11.36 -10.29 -7.28
N ALA A 189 11.29 -9.16 -6.56
CA ALA A 189 12.14 -8.89 -5.41
C ALA A 189 11.87 -9.85 -4.24
N ALA A 190 10.60 -10.19 -3.97
CA ALA A 190 10.25 -11.12 -2.91
C ALA A 190 10.83 -12.52 -3.13
N VAL A 191 10.84 -13.00 -4.39
CA VAL A 191 11.49 -14.28 -4.75
C VAL A 191 13.01 -14.21 -4.56
N VAL A 192 13.65 -13.12 -4.98
CA VAL A 192 15.11 -12.95 -4.81
C VAL A 192 15.48 -12.82 -3.33
N TRP A 193 14.71 -12.05 -2.56
CA TRP A 193 14.86 -11.88 -1.12
C TRP A 193 14.83 -13.24 -0.42
N ARG A 194 13.83 -14.09 -0.75
CA ARG A 194 13.75 -15.46 -0.24
C ARG A 194 15.02 -16.27 -0.53
N TRP A 195 15.48 -16.24 -1.78
CA TRP A 195 16.65 -17.02 -2.19
C TRP A 195 17.91 -16.61 -1.40
N GLN A 196 18.09 -15.32 -1.17
CA GLN A 196 19.20 -14.79 -0.37
C GLN A 196 19.09 -15.19 1.11
N SER A 197 17.90 -15.13 1.71
CA SER A 197 17.68 -15.55 3.11
C SER A 197 17.93 -17.05 3.32
N ALA A 198 17.53 -17.90 2.38
CA ALA A 198 17.80 -19.34 2.44
C ALA A 198 19.30 -19.67 2.33
N ALA A 199 20.03 -18.97 1.45
CA ALA A 199 21.48 -19.13 1.31
C ALA A 199 22.25 -18.69 2.57
N GLY A 200 21.80 -17.63 3.25
CA GLY A 200 22.36 -17.17 4.52
C GLY A 200 22.14 -18.14 5.68
N ALA A 201 20.95 -18.78 5.75
CA ALA A 201 20.63 -19.78 6.76
C ALA A 201 21.46 -21.07 6.60
N GLY A 202 21.74 -21.50 5.36
CA GLY A 202 22.57 -22.67 5.07
C GLY A 202 24.02 -22.50 5.51
N ALA A 203 24.62 -21.34 5.26
CA ALA A 203 26.00 -21.04 5.69
C ALA A 203 26.15 -20.98 7.22
N GLY A 204 25.13 -20.50 7.94
CA GLY A 204 25.11 -20.48 9.41
C GLY A 204 24.91 -21.87 10.05
N ALA A 205 24.19 -22.77 9.38
CA ALA A 205 23.98 -24.14 9.83
C ALA A 205 25.22 -25.02 9.62
N GLU A 206 25.91 -24.90 8.48
CA GLU A 206 27.20 -25.57 8.24
C GLU A 206 28.27 -25.08 9.22
N ALA A 207 28.34 -23.78 9.50
CA ALA A 207 29.29 -23.23 10.48
C ALA A 207 29.04 -23.71 11.91
N ARG A 208 27.77 -23.97 12.29
CA ARG A 208 27.41 -24.55 13.61
C ARG A 208 27.67 -26.04 13.70
N LEU A 209 27.49 -26.79 12.60
CA LEU A 209 27.81 -28.21 12.54
C LEU A 209 29.32 -28.47 12.46
N ALA A 210 30.10 -27.56 11.88
CA ALA A 210 31.56 -27.61 11.89
C ALA A 210 32.20 -27.22 13.24
N ALA A 211 31.40 -26.72 14.19
CA ALA A 211 31.82 -26.29 15.53
C ALA A 211 31.39 -27.26 16.65
N LEU A 212 30.84 -28.44 16.30
CA LEU A 212 30.55 -29.57 17.19
C LEU A 212 31.48 -30.75 16.88
#